data_AF-A0A7V8ADS7-F1
#
_entry.id   AF-A0A7V8ADS7-F1
#
_cell.length_a   1.000
_cell.length_b   1.000
_cell.length_c   1.000
_cell.angle_alpha   90.00
_cell.angle_beta   90.00
_cell.angle_gamma   90.00
#
_symmetry.space_group_name_H-M   'P 1'
#
loop_
_entity.id
_entity.type
_entity.pdbx_description
1 polymer ?
#
loop_
_entity_poly.entity_id
_entity_poly.type
_entity_poly.pdbx_seq_one_letter_code
_entity_poly.pdbx_strand_id
1 'polypeptide(L)'
;QGAAPPAAWAAAALAFIFLPGLLLAAAGAPLWRWLSAHPSAQGALAGINAAVVGILGAALYDPVWVTAVRAGPDLVVAAVAFFLLEKWKAPPLLIVGFCVAAAVSGTYLRAI
;
A
#
# COMPACT_ATOMS: atom_id res chain seq x y z
N GLN A 1 17.87 22.84 -33.79
CA GLN A 1 17.39 23.18 -32.43
C GLN A 1 17.43 21.88 -31.64
N GLY A 2 18.53 21.65 -30.91
CA GLY A 2 18.84 20.36 -30.30
C GLY A 2 17.87 20.06 -29.16
N ALA A 3 16.80 19.31 -29.45
CA ALA A 3 15.93 18.80 -28.41
C ALA A 3 16.76 17.87 -27.51
N ALA A 4 16.79 18.17 -26.21
CA ALA A 4 17.39 17.26 -25.24
C ALA A 4 16.75 15.87 -25.39
N PRO A 5 17.51 14.78 -25.19
CA PRO A 5 17.00 13.42 -25.38
C PRO A 5 15.75 13.22 -24.52
N PRO A 6 14.74 12.44 -24.96
CA PRO A 6 13.48 12.25 -24.22
C PRO A 6 13.67 11.85 -22.76
N ALA A 7 14.73 11.09 -22.46
CA ALA A 7 15.12 10.72 -21.11
C ALA A 7 15.51 11.92 -20.22
N ALA A 8 16.11 12.97 -20.77
CA ALA A 8 16.46 14.18 -20.03
C ALA A 8 15.21 14.97 -19.60
N TRP A 9 14.20 15.04 -20.47
CA TRP A 9 12.91 15.65 -20.11
C TRP A 9 12.14 14.81 -19.09
N ALA A 10 12.16 13.48 -19.23
CA ALA A 10 11.57 12.58 -18.23
C ALA A 10 12.24 12.73 -16.86
N ALA A 11 13.57 12.79 -16.80
CA ALA A 11 14.32 13.02 -15.57
C ALA A 11 14.02 14.39 -14.95
N ALA A 12 13.92 15.44 -15.77
CA ALA A 12 13.56 16.78 -15.30
C ALA A 12 12.13 16.82 -14.74
N ALA A 13 11.16 16.19 -15.40
CA ALA A 13 9.78 16.08 -14.91
C ALA A 13 9.72 15.30 -13.58
N LEU A 14 10.46 14.19 -13.48
CA LEU A 14 10.56 13.39 -12.26
C LEU A 14 11.19 14.20 -11.11
N ALA A 15 12.24 14.97 -11.40
CA ALA A 15 12.82 15.88 -10.43
C ALA A 15 11.77 16.90 -9.98
N PHE A 16 11.12 17.63 -10.89
CA PHE A 16 10.18 18.68 -10.48
C PHE A 16 8.95 18.19 -9.70
N ILE A 17 8.46 16.97 -9.96
CA ILE A 17 7.32 16.41 -9.21
C ILE A 17 7.72 15.87 -7.82
N PHE A 18 8.90 15.24 -7.68
CA PHE A 18 9.34 14.63 -6.42
C PHE A 18 10.21 15.53 -5.55
N LEU A 19 10.94 16.48 -6.13
CA LEU A 19 11.85 17.39 -5.44
C LEU A 19 11.18 18.15 -4.30
N PRO A 20 9.99 18.79 -4.45
CA PRO A 20 9.37 19.49 -3.33
C PRO A 20 9.01 18.56 -2.16
N GLY A 21 8.50 17.35 -2.45
CA GLY A 21 8.22 16.35 -1.42
C GLY A 21 9.48 15.85 -0.72
N LEU A 22 10.57 15.65 -1.46
CA LEU A 22 11.85 15.23 -0.92
C LEU A 22 12.48 16.31 -0.03
N LEU A 23 12.43 17.57 -0.45
CA LEU A 23 12.89 18.71 0.35
C LEU A 23 12.05 18.86 1.62
N LEU A 24 10.72 18.70 1.53
CA LEU A 24 9.85 18.77 2.69
C LEU A 24 10.13 17.64 3.68
N ALA A 25 10.39 16.42 3.21
CA ALA A 25 10.78 15.29 4.04
C ALA A 25 12.16 15.53 4.71
N ALA A 26 13.13 16.05 3.96
CA ALA A 26 14.45 16.39 4.49
C ALA A 26 14.38 17.51 5.54
N ALA A 27 13.57 18.55 5.31
CA ALA A 27 13.32 19.62 6.26
C ALA A 27 12.49 19.16 7.48
N GLY A 28 11.63 18.15 7.31
CA GLY A 28 10.87 17.52 8.38
C GLY A 28 11.70 16.64 9.31
N ALA A 29 12.83 16.09 8.85
CA ALA A 29 13.71 15.24 9.65
C ALA A 29 14.21 15.88 10.96
N PRO A 30 14.76 17.12 10.99
CA PRO A 30 15.14 17.77 12.25
C PRO A 30 13.95 18.10 13.15
N LEU A 31 12.80 18.49 12.57
CA LEU A 31 11.56 18.72 13.32
C LEU A 31 11.09 17.44 14.03
N TRP A 32 11.15 16.31 13.33
CA TRP A 32 10.81 15.00 13.88
C TRP A 32 11.73 14.59 15.04
N ARG A 33 13.03 14.89 14.95
CA ARG A 33 13.99 14.66 16.06
C ARG A 33 13.66 15.51 17.28
N TRP A 34 13.23 16.75 17.10
CA TRP A 34 12.83 17.64 18.20
C TRP A 34 11.53 17.20 18.88
N LEU A 35 10.51 16.81 18.09
CA LEU A 35 9.24 16.25 18.58
C LEU A 35 9.46 14.93 19.33
N SER A 36 10.29 14.03 18.78
CA SER A 36 10.57 12.73 19.39
C SER A 36 11.37 12.84 20.70
N ALA A 37 12.05 13.95 20.97
CA ALA A 37 12.74 14.17 22.24
C ALA A 37 11.80 14.58 23.39
N HIS A 38 10.55 14.96 23.10
CA HIS A 38 9.58 15.40 24.10
C HIS A 38 8.60 14.27 24.46
N PRO A 39 8.52 13.84 25.74
CA PRO A 39 7.65 12.73 26.16
C PRO A 39 6.15 12.95 25.86
N SER A 40 5.66 14.19 25.96
CA SER A 40 4.27 14.52 25.65
C SER A 40 3.94 14.35 24.16
N ALA A 41 4.87 14.72 23.28
CA ALA A 41 4.72 14.55 21.84
C ALA A 41 4.78 13.07 21.43
N GLN A 42 5.63 12.26 22.07
CA GLN A 42 5.63 10.81 21.86
C GLN A 42 4.28 10.17 22.21
N GLY A 43 3.66 10.58 23.33
CA GLY A 43 2.33 10.12 23.71
C GLY A 43 1.25 10.49 22.69
N ALA A 44 1.28 11.74 22.18
CA ALA A 44 0.38 12.18 21.13
C ALA A 44 0.57 11.40 19.82
N LEU A 45 1.82 11.16 19.40
CA LEU A 45 2.15 10.38 18.20
C LEU A 45 1.72 8.91 18.33
N ALA A 46 1.89 8.30 19.51
CA ALA A 46 1.38 6.97 19.78
C ALA A 46 -0.15 6.92 19.69
N GLY A 47 -0.84 7.93 20.22
CA GLY A 47 -2.30 8.08 20.07
C GLY A 47 -2.74 8.22 18.62
N ILE A 48 -2.04 9.04 17.82
CA ILE A 48 -2.29 9.18 16.38
C ILE A 48 -2.08 7.85 15.66
N ASN A 49 -0.98 7.14 15.93
CA ASN A 49 -0.71 5.83 15.35
C ASN A 49 -1.81 4.82 15.73
N ALA A 50 -2.27 4.82 16.98
CA ALA A 50 -3.37 3.96 17.42
C ALA A 50 -4.69 4.30 16.71
N ALA A 51 -4.99 5.59 16.51
CA ALA A 51 -6.17 6.03 15.77
C ALA A 51 -6.10 5.61 14.29
N VAL A 52 -4.95 5.77 13.65
CA VAL A 52 -4.72 5.34 12.26
C VAL A 52 -4.91 3.83 12.13
N VAL A 53 -4.31 3.03 13.02
CA VAL A 53 -4.50 1.57 13.03
C VAL A 53 -5.97 1.22 13.27
N GLY A 54 -6.70 1.95 14.13
CA GLY A 54 -8.13 1.79 14.32
C GLY A 54 -8.94 2.04 13.04
N ILE A 55 -8.61 3.10 12.30
CA ILE A 55 -9.23 3.44 11.00
C ILE A 55 -8.89 2.38 9.94
N LEU A 56 -7.64 1.91 9.88
CA LEU A 56 -7.22 0.81 9.00
C LEU A 56 -7.95 -0.49 9.34
N GLY A 57 -8.17 -0.79 10.62
CA GLY A 57 -8.94 -1.94 11.08
C GLY A 57 -10.42 -1.83 10.71
N ALA A 58 -11.01 -0.64 10.86
CA ALA A 58 -12.38 -0.37 10.40
C ALA A 58 -12.50 -0.55 8.89
N ALA A 59 -11.55 0.01 8.13
CA ALA A 59 -11.48 -0.15 6.67
C ALA A 59 -11.23 -1.60 6.24
N LEU A 60 -10.48 -2.37 7.03
CA LEU A 60 -10.26 -3.79 6.80
C LEU A 60 -11.55 -4.59 6.93
N TYR A 61 -12.41 -4.25 7.90
CA TYR A 61 -13.72 -4.86 8.03
C TYR A 61 -14.65 -4.41 6.90
N ASP A 62 -14.89 -3.11 6.76
CA ASP A 62 -15.70 -2.51 5.71
C ASP A 62 -14.95 -1.32 5.10
N PRO A 63 -14.57 -1.37 3.80
CA PRO A 63 -15.11 -2.23 2.76
C PRO A 63 -14.29 -3.50 2.46
N VAL A 64 -13.05 -3.65 2.94
CA VAL A 64 -12.12 -4.64 2.36
C VAL A 64 -12.65 -6.08 2.52
N TRP A 65 -12.97 -6.50 3.74
CA TRP A 65 -13.46 -7.87 3.99
C TRP A 65 -14.85 -8.08 3.39
N VAL A 66 -15.77 -7.14 3.63
CA VAL A 66 -17.18 -7.21 3.19
C VAL A 66 -17.30 -7.23 1.65
N THR A 67 -16.46 -6.48 0.94
CA THR A 67 -16.51 -6.45 -0.54
C THR A 67 -15.67 -7.55 -1.21
N ALA A 68 -14.61 -8.02 -0.56
CA ALA A 68 -13.73 -9.04 -1.13
C ALA A 68 -14.28 -10.47 -0.95
N VAL A 69 -14.84 -10.80 0.21
CA VAL A 69 -15.29 -12.16 0.54
C VAL A 69 -16.81 -12.25 0.42
N ARG A 70 -17.30 -12.54 -0.80
CA ARG A 70 -18.73 -12.66 -1.08
C ARG A 70 -19.23 -14.10 -1.01
N ALA A 71 -18.34 -15.08 -1.16
CA ALA A 71 -18.66 -16.49 -1.06
C ALA A 71 -17.51 -17.30 -0.43
N GLY A 72 -17.81 -18.52 0.04
CA GLY A 72 -16.83 -19.45 0.62
C GLY A 72 -15.55 -19.68 -0.21
N PRO A 73 -15.59 -19.77 -1.55
CA PRO A 73 -14.39 -19.92 -2.37
C PRO A 73 -13.45 -18.70 -2.31
N ASP A 74 -13.98 -17.49 -2.18
CA ASP A 74 -13.20 -16.26 -2.11
C ASP A 74 -12.33 -16.26 -0.83
N LEU A 75 -12.85 -16.83 0.26
CA LEU A 75 -12.13 -16.99 1.52
C LEU A 75 -10.92 -17.94 1.37
N VAL A 76 -11.07 -19.03 0.61
CA VAL A 76 -9.98 -19.99 0.36
C VAL A 76 -8.88 -19.35 -0.46
N VAL A 77 -9.23 -18.61 -1.52
CA VAL A 77 -8.26 -17.88 -2.35
C VAL A 77 -7.52 -16.84 -1.52
N ALA A 78 -8.23 -16.06 -0.69
CA ALA A 78 -7.64 -15.08 0.20
C ALA A 78 -6.68 -15.72 1.23
N ALA A 79 -7.06 -16.85 1.82
CA ALA A 79 -6.21 -17.58 2.76
C ALA A 79 -4.93 -18.10 2.08
N VAL A 80 -5.04 -18.71 0.90
CA VAL A 80 -3.88 -19.20 0.14
C VAL A 80 -2.95 -18.05 -0.25
N ALA A 81 -3.50 -16.94 -0.76
CA ALA A 81 -2.74 -15.75 -1.09
C ALA A 81 -2.01 -15.16 0.13
N PHE A 82 -2.68 -15.13 1.29
CA PHE A 82 -2.09 -14.68 2.55
C PHE A 82 -0.94 -15.58 3.00
N PHE A 83 -1.09 -16.91 2.96
CA PHE A 83 0.01 -17.84 3.28
C PHE A 83 1.18 -17.72 2.30
N LEU A 84 0.92 -17.47 1.02
CA LEU A 84 1.96 -17.23 0.02
C LEU A 84 2.76 -15.95 0.32
N LEU A 85 2.08 -14.91 0.82
CA LEU A 85 2.73 -13.67 1.23
C LEU A 85 3.53 -13.84 2.52
N GLU A 86 2.90 -14.39 3.57
CA GLU A 86 3.50 -14.44 4.92
C GLU A 86 4.61 -15.49 5.03
N LYS A 87 4.35 -16.71 4.55
CA LYS A 87 5.26 -17.84 4.76
C LYS A 87 6.27 -18.00 3.62
N TRP A 88 5.89 -17.64 2.39
CA TRP A 88 6.75 -17.82 1.22
C TRP A 88 7.39 -16.52 0.74
N LYS A 89 7.02 -15.37 1.33
CA LYS A 89 7.52 -14.02 0.96
C LYS A 89 7.51 -13.81 -0.56
N ALA A 90 6.51 -14.39 -1.23
CA ALA A 90 6.42 -14.32 -2.68
C ALA A 90 6.24 -12.85 -3.11
N PRO A 91 6.78 -12.45 -4.27
CA PRO A 91 6.64 -11.09 -4.75
C PRO A 91 5.15 -10.74 -4.88
N PRO A 92 4.71 -9.56 -4.39
CA PRO A 92 3.29 -9.18 -4.37
C PRO A 92 2.59 -9.30 -5.73
N LEU A 93 3.30 -9.03 -6.83
CA LEU A 93 2.76 -9.15 -8.18
C LEU A 93 2.32 -10.58 -8.54
N LEU A 94 3.06 -11.58 -8.05
CA LEU A 94 2.74 -12.98 -8.33
C LEU A 94 1.45 -13.39 -7.61
N ILE A 95 1.27 -12.90 -6.37
CA ILE A 95 0.07 -13.12 -5.59
C ILE A 95 -1.14 -12.44 -6.23
N VAL A 96 -0.98 -11.21 -6.71
CA VAL A 96 -2.01 -10.51 -7.48
C VAL A 96 -2.38 -11.30 -8.74
N GLY A 97 -1.38 -11.80 -9.48
CA GLY A 97 -1.60 -12.65 -10.66
C GLY A 97 -2.39 -13.93 -10.34
N PHE A 98 -2.06 -14.60 -9.24
CA PHE A 98 -2.78 -15.77 -8.75
C PHE A 98 -4.24 -15.45 -8.40
N CYS A 99 -4.49 -14.37 -7.64
CA CYS A 99 -5.83 -13.94 -7.28
C CYS A 99 -6.68 -13.62 -8.53
N VAL A 100 -6.10 -12.95 -9.53
CA VAL A 100 -6.78 -12.67 -10.80
C VAL A 100 -7.10 -13.96 -11.55
N ALA A 101 -6.16 -14.90 -11.65
CA ALA A 101 -6.40 -16.18 -12.32
C ALA A 101 -7.50 -16.99 -11.63
N ALA A 102 -7.53 -17.00 -10.30
CA ALA A 102 -8.57 -17.68 -9.52
C ALA A 102 -9.95 -17.02 -9.70
N ALA A 103 -10.02 -15.68 -9.69
CA ALA A 103 -11.25 -14.93 -9.90
C ALA A 103 -11.83 -15.16 -11.30
N VAL A 104 -10.99 -15.14 -12.33
CA VAL A 104 -11.38 -15.45 -13.71
C VAL A 104 -11.88 -16.90 -13.80
N SER A 105 -11.14 -17.87 -13.29
CA SER A 105 -11.59 -19.29 -13.34
C SER A 105 -12.96 -19.49 -12.68
N GLY A 106 -13.23 -18.79 -11.57
CA GLY A 106 -14.50 -18.85 -10.86
C GLY A 106 -15.68 -18.18 -11.58
N THR A 107 -15.46 -17.11 -12.36
CA THR A 107 -16.51 -16.48 -13.17
C THR A 107 -16.87 -17.32 -14.39
N TYR A 108 -15.89 -17.96 -15.03
CA TYR A 108 -16.12 -18.85 -16.17
C TYR A 108 -16.93 -20.10 -15.77
N LEU A 109 -16.68 -20.70 -14.60
CA LEU A 109 -17.46 -21.86 -14.12
C LEU A 109 -18.93 -21.52 -13.80
N ARG A 110 -19.24 -20.27 -13.46
CA ARG A 110 -20.61 -19.81 -13.15
C ARG A 110 -21.41 -19.40 -14.38
N ALA A 111 -20.74 -19.21 -15.52
CA ALA A 111 -21.34 -18.75 -16.78
C ALA A 111 -21.75 -19.89 -17.73
N ILE A 112 -21.42 -21.15 -17.40
CA ILE A 112 -21.75 -22.38 -18.13
C ILE A 112 -22.89 -23.08 -17.39
#